data_AF-A0A940BW49-F1
#
_entry.id   AF-A0A940BW49-F1
#
_cell.length_a   1.000
_cell.length_b   1.000
_cell.length_c   1.000
_cell.angle_alpha   90.00
_cell.angle_beta   90.00
_cell.angle_gamma   90.00
#
_symmetry.space_group_name_H-M   'P 1'
#
loop_
_entity.id
_entity.type
_entity.pdbx_description
1 polymer ?
#
loop_
_entity_poly.entity_id
_entity_poly.type
_entity_poly.pdbx_seq_one_letter_code
_entity_poly.pdbx_strand_id
1 'polypeptide(L)'
;IEGIRAHYFNAERAETCLFSDDDGLWPDIVGKTLRQVAEDILHTDDYAEAAAQVLIRTRGRANCIFFVMSEKDMLYFLAQDVGIGSDGRAFSGDPARVPGRPHPRSYAALTEFFRLARTHGLCSLEEAVRRVTSKPADMIGLTNRGRLRVGMTADITVFDPQTIAPRATYLQPIQLSVGVRHVLIGGGVSLTDGDQTDLRAGRFLRKNRP
;
A
#
# COMPACT_ATOMS: atom_id res chain seq x y z
N ILE A 1 -22.78 -23.93 7.94
CA ILE A 1 -21.56 -23.64 8.72
C ILE A 1 -20.43 -24.58 8.31
N GLU A 2 -20.66 -25.90 8.19
CA GLU A 2 -19.65 -26.88 7.73
C GLU A 2 -19.08 -26.59 6.32
N GLY A 3 -19.91 -26.20 5.34
CA GLY A 3 -19.41 -25.86 3.99
C GLY A 3 -18.51 -24.61 3.93
N ILE A 4 -18.63 -23.69 4.89
CA ILE A 4 -17.76 -22.50 5.01
C ILE A 4 -16.42 -22.89 5.64
N ARG A 5 -16.43 -23.79 6.63
CA ARG A 5 -15.22 -24.31 7.29
C ARG A 5 -14.25 -24.96 6.29
N ALA A 6 -14.77 -25.82 5.41
CA ALA A 6 -13.95 -26.57 4.45
C ALA A 6 -13.32 -25.70 3.36
N HIS A 7 -14.00 -24.64 2.91
CA HIS A 7 -13.54 -23.83 1.78
C HIS A 7 -12.72 -22.60 2.19
N TYR A 8 -12.96 -21.99 3.34
CA TYR A 8 -12.32 -20.72 3.71
C TYR A 8 -11.19 -20.86 4.74
N PHE A 9 -11.18 -21.92 5.55
CA PHE A 9 -10.27 -22.06 6.69
C PHE A 9 -9.58 -23.44 6.72
N ASN A 10 -8.87 -23.78 5.65
CA ASN A 10 -7.96 -24.93 5.62
C ASN A 10 -6.52 -24.48 5.89
N ALA A 11 -5.61 -25.44 6.17
CA ALA A 11 -4.23 -25.15 6.54
C ALA A 11 -3.50 -24.28 5.50
N GLU A 12 -3.68 -24.54 4.21
CA GLU A 12 -3.09 -23.73 3.12
C GLU A 12 -3.55 -22.27 3.16
N ARG A 13 -4.82 -22.02 3.48
CA ARG A 13 -5.38 -20.65 3.60
C ARG A 13 -5.11 -20.00 4.96
N ALA A 14 -4.87 -20.79 6.01
CA ALA A 14 -4.49 -20.24 7.32
C ALA A 14 -3.09 -19.60 7.30
N GLU A 15 -2.21 -20.02 6.40
CA GLU A 15 -0.91 -19.36 6.16
C GLU A 15 -1.06 -18.03 5.41
N THR A 16 -2.14 -17.86 4.63
CA THR A 16 -2.33 -16.67 3.80
C THR A 16 -2.97 -15.50 4.54
N CYS A 17 -3.41 -15.68 5.79
CA CYS A 17 -3.97 -14.61 6.63
C CYS A 17 -2.94 -14.16 7.67
N LEU A 18 -2.28 -13.02 7.46
CA LEU A 18 -1.30 -12.43 8.37
C LEU A 18 -1.93 -11.28 9.16
N PHE A 19 -1.94 -11.34 10.49
CA PHE A 19 -2.46 -10.25 11.31
C PHE A 19 -1.48 -9.06 11.32
N SER A 20 -1.97 -7.90 10.90
CA SER A 20 -1.18 -6.67 10.76
C SER A 20 -1.35 -5.72 11.95
N ASP A 21 -2.53 -5.69 12.57
CA ASP A 21 -2.85 -4.83 13.70
C ASP A 21 -4.02 -5.44 14.47
N ASP A 22 -4.06 -5.24 15.77
CA ASP A 22 -5.05 -5.78 16.69
C ASP A 22 -5.71 -4.70 17.56
N ASP A 23 -5.39 -3.41 17.30
CA ASP A 23 -5.84 -2.26 18.10
C ASP A 23 -5.36 -2.34 19.57
N GLY A 24 -4.27 -3.06 19.82
CA GLY A 24 -3.67 -3.27 21.14
C GLY A 24 -4.43 -4.21 22.08
N LEU A 25 -5.43 -4.94 21.56
CA LEU A 25 -6.28 -5.86 22.33
C LEU A 25 -5.68 -7.26 22.51
N TRP A 26 -4.85 -7.70 21.57
CA TRP A 26 -4.11 -8.95 21.61
C TRP A 26 -2.77 -8.86 20.83
N PRO A 27 -1.77 -8.12 21.34
CA PRO A 27 -0.55 -7.81 20.58
C PRO A 27 0.26 -9.02 20.10
N ASP A 28 0.16 -10.16 20.80
CA ASP A 28 0.92 -11.39 20.52
C ASP A 28 0.59 -12.04 19.16
N ILE A 29 -0.52 -11.65 18.52
CA ILE A 29 -0.90 -12.17 17.20
C ILE A 29 -0.30 -11.34 16.05
N VAL A 30 0.18 -10.11 16.30
CA VAL A 30 0.67 -9.21 15.24
C VAL A 30 1.93 -9.78 14.61
N GLY A 31 1.91 -9.90 13.28
CA GLY A 31 2.98 -10.52 12.51
C GLY A 31 2.96 -12.04 12.48
N LYS A 32 1.90 -12.67 13.01
CA LYS A 32 1.66 -14.12 12.91
C LYS A 32 0.54 -14.40 11.91
N THR A 33 0.63 -15.56 11.28
CA THR A 33 -0.46 -16.08 10.44
C THR A 33 -1.59 -16.65 11.29
N LEU A 34 -2.78 -16.82 10.72
CA LEU A 34 -3.88 -17.53 11.40
C LEU A 34 -3.45 -18.93 11.83
N ARG A 35 -2.62 -19.61 11.03
CA ARG A 35 -2.03 -20.90 11.41
C ARG A 35 -1.19 -20.78 12.69
N GLN A 36 -0.24 -19.86 12.73
CA GLN A 36 0.63 -19.66 13.89
C GLN A 36 -0.18 -19.26 15.13
N VAL A 37 -1.23 -18.45 14.99
CA VAL A 37 -2.13 -18.14 16.11
C VAL A 37 -2.86 -19.40 16.59
N ALA A 38 -3.37 -20.23 15.67
CA ALA A 38 -4.06 -21.46 16.00
C ALA A 38 -3.14 -22.47 16.71
N GLU A 39 -1.94 -22.71 16.16
CA GLU A 39 -1.02 -23.75 16.62
C GLU A 39 -0.18 -23.31 17.83
N ASP A 40 0.43 -22.11 17.77
CA ASP A 40 1.41 -21.67 18.76
C ASP A 40 0.77 -20.98 19.97
N ILE A 41 -0.44 -20.44 19.84
CA ILE A 41 -1.10 -19.65 20.90
C ILE A 41 -2.39 -20.31 21.41
N LEU A 42 -3.26 -20.76 20.50
CA LEU A 42 -4.55 -21.34 20.87
C LEU A 42 -4.51 -22.87 21.00
N HIS A 43 -3.46 -23.50 20.50
CA HIS A 43 -3.26 -24.96 20.46
C HIS A 43 -4.47 -25.72 19.90
N THR A 44 -5.00 -25.25 18.76
CA THR A 44 -6.16 -25.83 18.05
C THR A 44 -5.83 -26.13 16.59
N ASP A 45 -6.42 -27.20 16.06
CA ASP A 45 -6.41 -27.55 14.64
C ASP A 45 -7.66 -27.08 13.89
N ASP A 46 -8.67 -26.53 14.61
CA ASP A 46 -9.83 -25.86 14.01
C ASP A 46 -9.51 -24.37 13.75
N TYR A 47 -9.09 -24.06 12.53
CA TYR A 47 -8.78 -22.69 12.11
C TYR A 47 -10.00 -21.77 12.08
N ALA A 48 -11.23 -22.30 11.96
CA ALA A 48 -12.44 -21.49 12.05
C ALA A 48 -12.69 -21.06 13.50
N GLU A 49 -12.42 -21.94 14.46
CA GLU A 49 -12.42 -21.59 15.88
C GLU A 49 -11.32 -20.57 16.20
N ALA A 50 -10.10 -20.75 15.68
CA ALA A 50 -9.03 -19.78 15.85
C ALA A 50 -9.41 -18.38 15.31
N ALA A 51 -10.03 -18.32 14.13
CA ALA A 51 -10.51 -17.07 13.56
C ALA A 51 -11.63 -16.44 14.42
N ALA A 52 -12.57 -17.25 14.93
CA ALA A 52 -13.62 -16.78 15.83
C ALA A 52 -13.03 -16.22 17.14
N GLN A 53 -12.04 -16.88 17.72
CA GLN A 53 -11.32 -16.42 18.92
C GLN A 53 -10.64 -15.08 18.69
N VAL A 54 -9.96 -14.90 17.55
CA VAL A 54 -9.36 -13.61 17.19
C VAL A 54 -10.43 -12.52 17.08
N LEU A 55 -11.54 -12.79 16.38
CA LEU A 55 -12.63 -11.84 16.24
C LEU A 55 -13.23 -11.44 17.59
N ILE A 56 -13.46 -12.40 18.49
CA ILE A 56 -14.00 -12.15 19.83
C ILE A 56 -13.03 -11.31 20.66
N ARG A 57 -11.76 -11.74 20.75
CA ARG A 57 -10.75 -11.09 21.61
C ARG A 57 -10.36 -9.71 21.13
N THR A 58 -10.33 -9.49 19.81
CA THR A 58 -10.05 -8.17 19.21
C THR A 58 -11.31 -7.34 18.96
N ARG A 59 -12.49 -7.83 19.38
CA ARG A 59 -13.79 -7.15 19.15
C ARG A 59 -14.01 -6.79 17.67
N GLY A 60 -13.56 -7.66 16.76
CA GLY A 60 -13.63 -7.47 15.32
C GLY A 60 -12.71 -6.38 14.77
N ARG A 61 -11.70 -5.92 15.53
CA ARG A 61 -10.79 -4.85 15.13
C ARG A 61 -9.45 -5.33 14.57
N ALA A 62 -9.18 -6.64 14.64
CA ALA A 62 -8.02 -7.20 13.98
C ALA A 62 -8.01 -6.87 12.48
N ASN A 63 -6.91 -6.32 12.01
CA ASN A 63 -6.63 -6.15 10.59
C ASN A 63 -5.73 -7.29 10.12
N CYS A 64 -5.98 -7.73 8.89
CA CYS A 64 -5.28 -8.85 8.29
C CYS A 64 -4.83 -8.49 6.87
N ILE A 65 -3.74 -9.13 6.45
CA ILE A 65 -3.26 -9.14 5.08
C ILE A 65 -3.54 -10.54 4.53
N PHE A 66 -4.25 -10.60 3.41
CA PHE A 66 -4.60 -11.85 2.75
C PHE A 66 -3.73 -12.07 1.51
N PHE A 67 -2.88 -13.10 1.53
CA PHE A 67 -2.07 -13.54 0.40
C PHE A 67 -2.90 -14.39 -0.56
N VAL A 68 -3.94 -13.79 -1.14
CA VAL A 68 -4.92 -14.48 -2.01
C VAL A 68 -4.87 -14.02 -3.46
N MET A 69 -3.98 -13.08 -3.78
CA MET A 69 -3.84 -12.53 -5.14
C MET A 69 -2.84 -13.34 -5.94
N SER A 70 -3.19 -13.62 -7.19
CA SER A 70 -2.29 -14.21 -8.19
C SER A 70 -1.40 -13.13 -8.80
N GLU A 71 -0.08 -13.34 -8.79
CA GLU A 71 0.86 -12.44 -9.46
C GLU A 71 0.57 -12.34 -10.96
N LYS A 72 0.18 -13.45 -11.59
CA LYS A 72 -0.18 -13.48 -13.01
C LYS A 72 -1.36 -12.56 -13.32
N ASP A 73 -2.40 -12.60 -12.48
CA ASP A 73 -3.60 -11.76 -12.68
C ASP A 73 -3.27 -10.30 -12.40
N MET A 74 -2.46 -10.04 -11.36
CA MET A 74 -1.97 -8.71 -11.04
C MET A 74 -1.18 -8.11 -12.22
N LEU A 75 -0.22 -8.84 -12.79
CA LEU A 75 0.54 -8.40 -13.96
C LEU A 75 -0.35 -8.22 -15.21
N TYR A 76 -1.35 -9.09 -15.40
CA TYR A 76 -2.32 -8.95 -16.48
C TYR A 76 -3.10 -7.63 -16.38
N PHE A 77 -3.61 -7.28 -15.20
CA PHE A 77 -4.31 -6.01 -14.98
C PHE A 77 -3.36 -4.81 -15.07
N LEU A 78 -2.13 -4.93 -14.55
CA LEU A 78 -1.14 -3.85 -14.68
C LEU A 78 -0.69 -3.61 -16.11
N ALA A 79 -0.77 -4.60 -17.01
CA ALA A 79 -0.49 -4.40 -18.44
C ALA A 79 -1.60 -3.62 -19.18
N GLN A 80 -2.78 -3.45 -18.56
CA GLN A 80 -3.88 -2.68 -19.15
C GLN A 80 -3.71 -1.18 -18.92
N ASP A 81 -4.44 -0.38 -19.71
CA ASP A 81 -4.55 1.05 -19.49
C ASP A 81 -5.43 1.34 -18.25
N VAL A 82 -4.83 1.31 -17.06
CA VAL A 82 -5.47 1.59 -15.77
C VAL A 82 -4.71 2.64 -14.95
N GLY A 83 -5.43 3.43 -14.16
CA GLY A 83 -4.80 4.32 -13.17
C GLY A 83 -4.27 3.52 -11.98
N ILE A 84 -3.20 3.99 -11.34
CA ILE A 84 -2.61 3.32 -10.19
C ILE A 84 -3.00 4.04 -8.91
N GLY A 85 -3.47 3.27 -7.92
CA GLY A 85 -3.76 3.74 -6.57
C GLY A 85 -3.13 2.82 -5.54
N SER A 86 -2.73 3.37 -4.39
CA SER A 86 -2.08 2.57 -3.34
C SER A 86 -3.05 1.73 -2.53
N ASP A 87 -4.32 2.16 -2.39
CA ASP A 87 -5.27 1.66 -1.39
C ASP A 87 -4.66 1.65 0.04
N GLY A 88 -3.64 2.49 0.25
CA GLY A 88 -2.93 2.65 1.51
C GLY A 88 -3.54 3.74 2.37
N ARG A 89 -3.07 3.83 3.61
CA ARG A 89 -3.36 4.97 4.50
C ARG A 89 -2.10 5.81 4.67
N ALA A 90 -2.27 7.07 5.02
CA ALA A 90 -1.15 7.93 5.38
C ALA A 90 -0.66 7.58 6.79
N PHE A 91 0.59 7.15 6.90
CA PHE A 91 1.25 6.84 8.16
C PHE A 91 2.54 7.66 8.30
N SER A 92 3.06 7.76 9.53
CA SER A 92 4.35 8.38 9.78
C SER A 92 5.49 7.52 9.24
N GLY A 93 6.56 8.13 8.73
CA GLY A 93 7.81 7.42 8.45
C GLY A 93 8.57 6.97 9.71
N ASP A 94 8.15 7.43 10.89
CA ASP A 94 8.68 7.02 12.19
C ASP A 94 7.91 5.79 12.71
N PRO A 95 8.55 4.60 12.81
CA PRO A 95 7.90 3.39 13.29
C PRO A 95 7.27 3.51 14.68
N ALA A 96 7.81 4.39 15.54
CA ALA A 96 7.27 4.59 16.89
C ALA A 96 5.89 5.27 16.90
N ARG A 97 5.47 5.86 15.77
CA ARG A 97 4.21 6.61 15.64
C ARG A 97 3.15 5.86 14.85
N VAL A 98 3.39 4.61 14.50
CA VAL A 98 2.50 3.80 13.68
C VAL A 98 1.99 2.63 14.52
N PRO A 99 0.67 2.51 14.72
CA PRO A 99 0.11 1.34 15.39
C PRO A 99 0.28 0.10 14.50
N GLY A 100 0.68 -1.01 15.11
CA GLY A 100 0.84 -2.30 14.43
C GLY A 100 1.84 -2.28 13.26
N ARG A 101 1.56 -3.12 12.27
CA ARG A 101 2.37 -3.36 11.06
C ARG A 101 1.49 -3.18 9.82
N PRO A 102 1.31 -1.94 9.31
CA PRO A 102 0.37 -1.67 8.22
C PRO A 102 0.77 -2.41 6.93
N HIS A 103 -0.16 -2.52 5.98
CA HIS A 103 0.16 -3.11 4.68
C HIS A 103 1.24 -2.28 3.94
N PRO A 104 2.31 -2.91 3.38
CA PRO A 104 3.44 -2.20 2.75
C PRO A 104 3.05 -1.25 1.61
N ARG A 105 1.92 -1.53 0.93
CA ARG A 105 1.28 -0.64 -0.06
C ARG A 105 1.14 0.82 0.38
N SER A 106 1.04 1.08 1.69
CA SER A 106 0.96 2.44 2.23
C SER A 106 2.26 3.26 2.02
N TYR A 107 3.40 2.59 1.88
CA TYR A 107 4.71 3.23 1.69
C TYR A 107 5.31 3.02 0.29
N ALA A 108 4.88 1.96 -0.39
CA ALA A 108 5.64 1.39 -1.52
C ALA A 108 4.83 1.17 -2.81
N ALA A 109 3.51 1.33 -2.83
CA ALA A 109 2.70 0.91 -3.98
C ALA A 109 3.11 1.56 -5.31
N LEU A 110 3.36 2.88 -5.32
CA LEU A 110 3.72 3.59 -6.54
C LEU A 110 5.12 3.21 -7.01
N THR A 111 6.11 3.14 -6.10
CA THR A 111 7.47 2.75 -6.46
C THR A 111 7.55 1.28 -6.88
N GLU A 112 6.72 0.42 -6.30
CA GLU A 112 6.57 -0.97 -6.74
C GLU A 112 5.98 -1.06 -8.14
N PHE A 113 4.98 -0.24 -8.47
CA PHE A 113 4.48 -0.14 -9.84
C PHE A 113 5.59 0.28 -10.82
N PHE A 114 6.40 1.29 -10.50
CA PHE A 114 7.54 1.66 -11.37
C PHE A 114 8.57 0.53 -11.51
N ARG A 115 8.86 -0.20 -10.42
CA ARG A 115 9.74 -1.38 -10.48
C ARG A 115 9.15 -2.44 -11.39
N LEU A 116 7.90 -2.82 -11.21
CA LEU A 116 7.22 -3.85 -12.00
C LEU A 116 7.09 -3.45 -13.47
N ALA A 117 6.76 -2.19 -13.76
CA ALA A 117 6.70 -1.67 -15.12
C ALA A 117 8.04 -1.83 -15.84
N ARG A 118 9.15 -1.54 -15.14
CA ARG A 118 10.52 -1.73 -15.64
C ARG A 118 10.90 -3.20 -15.76
N THR A 119 10.70 -4.02 -14.73
CA THR A 119 11.19 -5.41 -14.68
C THR A 119 10.41 -6.37 -15.56
N HIS A 120 9.11 -6.11 -15.77
CA HIS A 120 8.25 -6.94 -16.63
C HIS A 120 7.96 -6.29 -17.99
N GLY A 121 8.52 -5.10 -18.26
CA GLY A 121 8.29 -4.39 -19.53
C GLY A 121 6.81 -4.07 -19.79
N LEU A 122 6.06 -3.71 -18.73
CA LEU A 122 4.60 -3.53 -18.83
C LEU A 122 4.21 -2.32 -19.68
N CYS A 123 5.01 -1.26 -19.64
CA CYS A 123 4.80 -0.03 -20.42
C CYS A 123 6.08 0.81 -20.44
N SER A 124 6.10 1.88 -21.25
CA SER A 124 7.21 2.84 -21.24
C SER A 124 7.22 3.67 -19.95
N LEU A 125 8.33 4.34 -19.67
CA LEU A 125 8.44 5.23 -18.49
C LEU A 125 7.40 6.36 -18.55
N GLU A 126 7.19 6.95 -19.71
CA GLU A 126 6.21 8.02 -19.94
C GLU A 126 4.79 7.54 -19.64
N GLU A 127 4.46 6.32 -20.05
CA GLU A 127 3.16 5.71 -19.77
C GLU A 127 2.99 5.38 -18.28
N ALA A 128 4.03 4.87 -17.62
CA ALA A 128 4.02 4.68 -16.17
C ALA A 128 3.79 6.02 -15.44
N VAL A 129 4.48 7.10 -15.84
CA VAL A 129 4.25 8.45 -15.31
C VAL A 129 2.82 8.91 -15.58
N ARG A 130 2.28 8.72 -16.80
CA ARG A 130 0.92 9.10 -17.16
C ARG A 130 -0.13 8.44 -16.26
N ARG A 131 0.04 7.15 -15.97
CA ARG A 131 -0.87 6.32 -15.16
C ARG A 131 -0.91 6.69 -13.68
N VAL A 132 0.11 7.40 -13.18
CA VAL A 132 0.15 7.96 -11.81
C VAL A 132 -0.05 9.47 -11.75
N THR A 133 -0.20 10.16 -12.90
CA THR A 133 -0.35 11.63 -12.96
C THR A 133 -1.59 12.07 -13.74
N SER A 134 -1.50 12.22 -15.05
CA SER A 134 -2.57 12.79 -15.88
C SER A 134 -3.79 11.88 -15.98
N LYS A 135 -3.61 10.56 -16.00
CA LYS A 135 -4.74 9.62 -16.03
C LYS A 135 -5.65 9.75 -14.80
N PRO A 136 -5.16 9.62 -13.56
CA PRO A 136 -6.02 9.85 -12.39
C PRO A 136 -6.54 11.28 -12.34
N ALA A 137 -5.75 12.29 -12.72
CA ALA A 137 -6.23 13.68 -12.79
C ALA A 137 -7.44 13.83 -13.73
N ASP A 138 -7.40 13.23 -14.91
CA ASP A 138 -8.51 13.25 -15.88
C ASP A 138 -9.74 12.50 -15.34
N MET A 139 -9.54 11.33 -14.71
CA MET A 139 -10.62 10.52 -14.14
C MET A 139 -11.45 11.26 -13.09
N ILE A 140 -10.82 12.13 -12.29
CA ILE A 140 -11.51 12.92 -11.26
C ILE A 140 -11.76 14.39 -11.65
N GLY A 141 -11.32 14.81 -12.85
CA GLY A 141 -11.58 16.14 -13.40
C GLY A 141 -10.68 17.26 -12.88
N LEU A 142 -9.42 16.96 -12.55
CA LEU A 142 -8.42 17.97 -12.19
C LEU A 142 -7.75 18.56 -13.44
N THR A 143 -8.20 19.74 -13.86
CA THR A 143 -7.76 20.38 -15.11
C THR A 143 -6.42 21.11 -15.01
N ASN A 144 -5.99 21.50 -13.81
CA ASN A 144 -4.77 22.27 -13.57
C ASN A 144 -3.62 21.46 -12.93
N ARG A 145 -3.71 20.12 -12.90
CA ARG A 145 -2.74 19.20 -12.29
C ARG A 145 -2.49 17.97 -13.17
N GLY A 146 -1.49 17.18 -12.80
CA GLY A 146 -1.17 15.90 -13.43
C GLY A 146 -0.36 16.00 -14.73
N ARG A 147 0.05 17.19 -15.16
CA ARG A 147 0.89 17.41 -16.36
C ARG A 147 1.89 18.54 -16.09
N LEU A 148 3.07 18.46 -16.69
CA LEU A 148 4.08 19.52 -16.66
C LEU A 148 3.87 20.46 -17.85
N ARG A 149 3.26 21.62 -17.58
CA ARG A 149 3.04 22.68 -18.58
C ARG A 149 3.01 24.04 -17.88
N VAL A 150 3.49 25.07 -18.57
CA VAL A 150 3.39 26.46 -18.11
C VAL A 150 1.92 26.78 -17.75
N GLY A 151 1.71 27.38 -16.59
CA GLY A 151 0.39 27.74 -16.06
C GLY A 151 -0.31 26.65 -15.24
N MET A 152 0.24 25.43 -15.16
CA MET A 152 -0.28 24.37 -14.28
C MET A 152 0.33 24.46 -12.88
N THR A 153 -0.33 23.82 -11.91
CA THR A 153 0.20 23.73 -10.55
C THR A 153 1.53 22.98 -10.54
N ALA A 154 2.52 23.49 -9.83
CA ALA A 154 3.84 22.87 -9.69
C ALA A 154 3.84 21.72 -8.67
N ASP A 155 3.08 20.66 -8.96
CA ASP A 155 3.23 19.35 -8.31
C ASP A 155 4.23 18.53 -9.10
N ILE A 156 5.46 18.41 -8.59
CA ILE A 156 6.60 17.88 -9.33
C ILE A 156 7.32 16.84 -8.48
N THR A 157 7.56 15.66 -9.05
CA THR A 157 8.40 14.63 -8.44
C THR A 157 9.64 14.43 -9.29
N VAL A 158 10.81 14.57 -8.69
CA VAL A 158 12.11 14.23 -9.29
C VAL A 158 12.53 12.88 -8.74
N PHE A 159 12.74 11.92 -9.63
CA PHE A 159 13.14 10.56 -9.27
C PHE A 159 14.07 9.97 -10.32
N ASP A 160 14.85 8.98 -9.92
CA ASP A 160 15.69 8.20 -10.82
C ASP A 160 14.90 6.98 -11.33
N PRO A 161 14.63 6.89 -12.65
CA PRO A 161 13.84 5.81 -13.23
C PRO A 161 14.51 4.43 -13.16
N GLN A 162 15.84 4.38 -12.97
CA GLN A 162 16.59 3.12 -12.86
C GLN A 162 16.57 2.58 -11.43
N THR A 163 16.59 3.45 -10.42
CA THR A 163 16.73 3.04 -9.02
C THR A 163 15.46 3.16 -8.20
N ILE A 164 14.40 3.79 -8.72
CA ILE A 164 13.09 3.82 -8.05
C ILE A 164 12.58 2.40 -7.78
N ALA A 165 12.36 2.11 -6.49
CA ALA A 165 12.00 0.79 -5.99
C ALA A 165 11.39 0.88 -4.58
N PRO A 166 10.52 -0.06 -4.20
CA PRO A 166 10.01 -0.14 -2.84
C PRO A 166 11.07 -0.69 -1.88
N ARG A 167 10.89 -0.39 -0.59
CA ARG A 167 11.61 -1.05 0.50
C ARG A 167 10.69 -1.75 1.51
N ALA A 168 9.46 -1.25 1.66
CA ALA A 168 8.49 -1.82 2.57
C ALA A 168 8.15 -3.26 2.19
N THR A 169 8.22 -4.16 3.17
CA THR A 169 7.81 -5.57 3.06
C THR A 169 6.67 -5.86 4.02
N TYR A 170 6.04 -7.04 3.92
CA TYR A 170 5.01 -7.45 4.87
C TYR A 170 5.52 -7.58 6.31
N LEU A 171 6.81 -7.92 6.48
CA LEU A 171 7.45 -8.06 7.80
C LEU A 171 8.01 -6.73 8.32
N GLN A 172 8.48 -5.87 7.42
CA GLN A 172 9.02 -4.55 7.73
C GLN A 172 8.31 -3.49 6.86
N PRO A 173 7.04 -3.16 7.16
CA PRO A 173 6.24 -2.32 6.27
C PRO A 173 6.57 -0.84 6.38
N ILE A 174 7.16 -0.40 7.48
CA ILE A 174 7.48 1.01 7.74
C ILE A 174 8.88 1.31 7.20
N GLN A 175 9.02 1.28 5.88
CA GLN A 175 10.24 1.67 5.19
C GLN A 175 9.91 2.59 4.02
N LEU A 176 10.56 3.75 3.99
CA LEU A 176 10.47 4.67 2.87
C LEU A 176 11.13 4.07 1.62
N SER A 177 10.49 4.30 0.48
CA SER A 177 10.99 3.86 -0.82
C SER A 177 12.24 4.64 -1.25
N VAL A 178 12.97 4.13 -2.23
CA VAL A 178 14.19 4.76 -2.75
C VAL A 178 14.00 5.31 -4.16
N GLY A 179 14.95 6.14 -4.61
CA GLY A 179 14.97 6.71 -5.95
C GLY A 179 14.16 7.99 -6.14
N VAL A 180 13.32 8.39 -5.17
CA VAL A 180 12.64 9.69 -5.16
C VAL A 180 13.55 10.71 -4.46
N ARG A 181 13.90 11.78 -5.16
CA ARG A 181 14.89 12.77 -4.69
C ARG A 181 14.27 14.09 -4.26
N HIS A 182 13.31 14.61 -5.01
CA HIS A 182 12.61 15.85 -4.65
C HIS A 182 11.12 15.72 -4.91
N VAL A 183 10.30 16.32 -4.05
CA VAL A 183 8.86 16.46 -4.25
C VAL A 183 8.46 17.89 -3.96
N LEU A 184 7.80 18.52 -4.93
CA LEU A 184 7.19 19.83 -4.81
C LEU A 184 5.67 19.65 -4.86
N ILE A 185 4.97 20.35 -3.96
CA ILE A 185 3.50 20.39 -3.92
C ILE A 185 3.11 21.84 -4.05
N GLY A 186 2.38 22.19 -5.12
CA GLY A 186 2.03 23.59 -5.39
C GLY A 186 3.22 24.55 -5.46
N GLY A 187 4.40 24.07 -5.86
CA GLY A 187 5.66 24.82 -5.89
C GLY A 187 6.44 24.84 -4.58
N GLY A 188 5.88 24.33 -3.48
CA GLY A 188 6.55 24.22 -2.19
C GLY A 188 7.34 22.91 -2.06
N VAL A 189 8.62 23.00 -1.70
CA VAL A 189 9.51 21.83 -1.52
C VAL A 189 9.09 21.03 -0.28
N SER A 190 8.47 19.87 -0.51
CA SER A 190 7.97 18.96 0.53
C SER A 190 8.94 17.80 0.84
N LEU A 191 9.81 17.48 -0.10
CA LEU A 191 10.91 16.52 0.05
C LEU A 191 12.13 17.03 -0.72
N THR A 192 13.31 16.99 -0.11
CA THR A 192 14.57 17.38 -0.72
C THR A 192 15.69 16.41 -0.38
N ASP A 193 16.44 15.98 -1.40
CA ASP A 193 17.52 15.00 -1.28
C ASP A 193 17.14 13.72 -0.51
N GLY A 194 15.88 13.29 -0.67
CA GLY A 194 15.33 12.11 0.00
C GLY A 194 14.66 12.39 1.36
N ASP A 195 14.87 13.57 1.95
CA ASP A 195 14.36 13.91 3.28
C ASP A 195 13.10 14.79 3.21
N GLN A 196 12.11 14.45 4.03
CA GLN A 196 10.88 15.22 4.16
C GLN A 196 11.14 16.56 4.86
N THR A 197 10.57 17.64 4.32
CA THR A 197 10.64 18.98 4.94
C THR A 197 9.45 19.20 5.89
N ASP A 198 9.49 20.27 6.69
CA ASP A 198 8.36 20.68 7.53
C ASP A 198 7.22 21.34 6.75
N LEU A 199 7.42 21.67 5.48
CA LEU A 199 6.42 22.35 4.68
C LEU A 199 5.21 21.44 4.41
N ARG A 200 4.00 21.97 4.60
CA ARG A 200 2.73 21.30 4.29
C ARG A 200 1.96 22.14 3.27
N ALA A 201 2.42 22.12 2.02
CA ALA A 201 1.86 22.94 0.93
C ALA A 201 0.56 22.39 0.31
N GLY A 202 0.04 21.27 0.83
CA GLY A 202 -1.20 20.65 0.35
C GLY A 202 -2.43 21.57 0.47
N ARG A 203 -3.36 21.45 -0.47
CA ARG A 203 -4.62 22.20 -0.51
C ARG A 203 -5.79 21.27 -0.76
N PHE A 204 -6.94 21.61 -0.19
CA PHE A 204 -8.19 20.93 -0.52
C PHE A 204 -8.55 21.21 -1.99
N LEU A 205 -8.81 20.15 -2.75
CA LEU A 205 -9.17 20.27 -4.17
C LEU A 205 -10.70 20.23 -4.32
N ARG A 206 -11.25 21.22 -5.02
CA ARG A 206 -12.67 21.28 -5.35
C ARG A 206 -12.86 20.88 -6.81
N LYS A 207 -13.75 19.92 -7.05
CA LYS A 207 -14.26 19.64 -8.39
C LYS A 207 -14.91 20.93 -8.90
N ASN A 208 -14.40 21.51 -9.99
CA ASN A 208 -14.90 22.73 -10.68
C ASN A 208 -14.40 24.11 -10.18
N ARG A 209 -13.31 24.22 -9.42
CA ARG A 209 -12.59 25.51 -9.32
C ARG A 209 -11.13 25.32 -9.72
N PRO A 210 -10.60 26.16 -10.63
CA PRO A 210 -9.16 26.17 -10.93
C PRO A 210 -8.36 26.44 -9.66
#